data_AF-A0A9E4SMR1-F1
#
_entry.id   AF-A0A9E4SMR1-F1
#
_cell.length_a   1.000
_cell.length_b   1.000
_cell.length_c   1.000
_cell.angle_alpha   90.00
_cell.angle_beta   90.00
_cell.angle_gamma   90.00
#
_symmetry.space_group_name_H-M   'P 1'
#
loop_
_entity.id
_entity.type
_entity.pdbx_description
1 polymer ?
#
loop_
_entity_poly.entity_id
_entity_poly.type
_entity_poly.pdbx_seq_one_letter_code
_entity_poly.pdbx_strand_id
1 'polypeptide(L)'
;MPQSPTPTASSSEPETYDAIEVLAFALTAPKQEELLSAEMANRIRELHAEAGRRRHDACRDLVERLAPLAAANEDTIADAAHLCHTEPAALAEDIYALRAFAADPKRAAAVAEMQRYLADAHVPISEPELALDRAIAVGQVSFSVLISDREREASRRRPTKEDAVAEERASYGAFVADPRRMRTAELAFNHFRGVYARRYQEFHAAYWAASSRLHARLLEARRQAEALARLNSLVELGAPLGESAISAHEELIDTTTICEPGAEFANALKTATVCPSCHLRLGAADHAEAVSGVLKTLSQSVERQLSRLSSVAVRAILERSSDPRVGRFLQVVQAAQITTLTEILDDALVGYLRRFLLEARIGTLLEPIFDHVQHGGVNDESATQGALEELADVLHRAIRGAAQAPGDDDETAT
;
A
#
# COMPACT_ATOMS: atom_id res chain seq x y z
N MET A 1 -0.96 24.53 -36.82
CA MET A 1 -0.99 23.10 -36.44
C MET A 1 -2.44 22.73 -36.18
N PRO A 2 -2.99 21.69 -36.83
CA PRO A 2 -4.38 21.32 -36.63
C PRO A 2 -4.54 20.60 -35.29
N GLN A 3 -5.56 20.99 -34.53
CA GLN A 3 -5.92 20.37 -33.27
C GLN A 3 -6.50 18.97 -33.56
N SER A 4 -5.90 17.95 -32.97
CA SER A 4 -6.39 16.57 -33.04
C SER A 4 -7.74 16.46 -32.33
N PRO A 5 -8.73 15.76 -32.92
CA PRO A 5 -10.03 15.58 -32.27
C PRO A 5 -9.89 14.64 -31.07
N THR A 6 -10.45 15.06 -29.95
CA THR A 6 -10.58 14.29 -28.73
C THR A 6 -11.50 13.09 -29.00
N PRO A 7 -11.12 11.85 -28.64
CA PRO A 7 -12.00 10.70 -28.82
C PRO A 7 -13.17 10.81 -27.84
N THR A 8 -14.38 10.98 -28.39
CA THR A 8 -15.63 10.78 -27.65
C THR A 8 -15.68 9.35 -27.15
N ALA A 9 -15.62 9.18 -25.82
CA ALA A 9 -15.87 7.91 -25.17
C ALA A 9 -17.29 7.46 -25.54
N SER A 10 -17.37 6.39 -26.33
CA SER A 10 -18.60 5.69 -26.65
C SER A 10 -19.13 5.07 -25.36
N SER A 11 -20.18 5.65 -24.78
CA SER A 11 -20.99 5.05 -23.73
C SER A 11 -21.79 3.90 -24.34
N SER A 12 -21.17 2.74 -24.53
CA SER A 12 -21.91 1.51 -24.75
C SER A 12 -22.69 1.21 -23.47
N GLU A 13 -24.01 1.27 -23.52
CA GLU A 13 -24.85 0.69 -22.48
C GLU A 13 -24.39 -0.76 -22.26
N PRO A 14 -24.21 -1.21 -21.00
CA PRO A 14 -23.77 -2.57 -20.75
C PRO A 14 -24.78 -3.53 -21.37
N GLU A 15 -24.33 -4.40 -22.28
CA GLU A 15 -25.16 -5.45 -22.85
C GLU A 15 -25.72 -6.30 -21.69
N THR A 16 -27.01 -6.12 -21.39
CA THR A 16 -27.72 -6.88 -20.37
C THR A 16 -27.91 -8.31 -20.89
N TYR A 17 -27.35 -9.29 -20.18
CA TYR A 17 -27.50 -10.71 -20.50
C TYR A 17 -28.90 -11.21 -20.14
N ASP A 18 -29.35 -12.30 -20.77
CA ASP A 18 -30.58 -12.98 -20.36
C ASP A 18 -30.32 -13.81 -19.09
N ALA A 19 -30.69 -13.24 -17.94
CA ALA A 19 -30.49 -13.90 -16.65
C ALA A 19 -31.29 -15.20 -16.50
N ILE A 20 -32.46 -15.30 -17.15
CA ILE A 20 -33.30 -16.49 -17.07
C ILE A 20 -32.62 -17.66 -17.77
N GLU A 21 -32.06 -17.41 -18.95
CA GLU A 21 -31.31 -18.43 -19.70
C GLU A 21 -30.11 -18.95 -18.89
N VAL A 22 -29.36 -18.03 -18.26
CA VAL A 22 -28.18 -18.39 -17.43
C VAL A 22 -28.58 -19.22 -16.22
N LEU A 23 -29.66 -18.85 -15.53
CA LEU A 23 -30.16 -19.59 -14.37
C LEU A 23 -30.67 -20.97 -14.77
N ALA A 24 -31.49 -21.06 -15.82
CA ALA A 24 -32.00 -22.33 -16.33
C ALA A 24 -30.83 -23.26 -16.70
N PHE A 25 -29.82 -22.73 -17.40
CA PHE A 25 -28.60 -23.46 -17.72
C PHE A 25 -27.86 -23.93 -16.46
N ALA A 26 -27.56 -23.04 -15.53
CA ALA A 26 -26.76 -23.37 -14.34
C ALA A 26 -27.48 -24.32 -13.36
N LEU A 27 -28.81 -24.27 -13.29
CA LEU A 27 -29.63 -25.16 -12.44
C LEU A 27 -29.77 -26.57 -13.02
N THR A 28 -29.89 -26.68 -14.34
CA THR A 28 -30.15 -27.95 -15.03
C THR A 28 -28.91 -28.59 -15.64
N ALA A 29 -27.78 -27.88 -15.70
CA ALA A 29 -26.57 -28.45 -16.26
C ALA A 29 -26.22 -29.78 -15.55
N PRO A 30 -25.87 -30.82 -16.31
CA PRO A 30 -25.49 -30.73 -17.73
C PRO A 30 -26.63 -31.01 -18.73
N LYS A 31 -27.81 -31.49 -18.30
CA LYS A 31 -28.91 -31.94 -19.19
C LYS A 31 -29.64 -30.83 -19.97
N GLN A 32 -29.43 -29.56 -19.61
CA GLN A 32 -30.05 -28.38 -20.23
C GLN A 32 -31.57 -28.56 -20.43
N GLU A 33 -32.29 -28.69 -19.32
CA GLU A 33 -33.75 -28.80 -19.34
C GLU A 33 -34.38 -27.39 -19.33
N GLU A 34 -35.46 -27.21 -20.07
CA GLU A 34 -36.25 -25.98 -19.98
C GLU A 34 -36.96 -25.93 -18.62
N LEU A 35 -36.64 -24.92 -17.80
CA LEU A 35 -37.33 -24.66 -16.54
C LEU A 35 -38.19 -23.42 -16.66
N LEU A 36 -39.39 -23.48 -16.09
CA LEU A 36 -40.23 -22.29 -15.90
C LEU A 36 -39.65 -21.41 -14.77
N SER A 37 -39.85 -20.09 -14.83
CA SER A 37 -39.34 -19.16 -13.80
C SER A 37 -39.78 -19.51 -12.38
N ALA A 38 -41.01 -19.99 -12.20
CA ALA A 38 -41.50 -20.48 -10.91
C ALA A 38 -40.72 -21.69 -10.38
N GLU A 39 -40.35 -22.63 -11.26
CA GLU A 39 -39.57 -23.82 -10.92
C GLU A 39 -38.13 -23.42 -10.57
N MET A 40 -37.54 -22.49 -11.31
CA MET A 40 -36.22 -21.93 -10.99
C MET A 40 -36.20 -21.27 -9.60
N ALA A 41 -37.19 -20.41 -9.31
CA ALA A 41 -37.30 -19.74 -8.01
C ALA A 41 -37.51 -20.72 -6.85
N ASN A 42 -38.31 -21.79 -7.05
CA ASN A 42 -38.45 -22.86 -6.07
C ASN A 42 -37.13 -23.60 -5.85
N ARG A 43 -36.43 -23.94 -6.93
CA ARG A 43 -35.19 -24.71 -6.87
C ARG A 43 -34.06 -23.96 -6.18
N ILE A 44 -33.90 -22.67 -6.48
CA ILE A 44 -32.91 -21.81 -5.83
C ILE A 44 -33.22 -21.70 -4.33
N ARG A 45 -34.48 -21.54 -3.94
CA ARG A 45 -34.90 -21.54 -2.52
C ARG A 45 -34.53 -22.83 -1.79
N GLU A 46 -34.78 -23.98 -2.40
CA GLU A 46 -34.43 -25.27 -1.82
C GLU A 46 -32.92 -25.41 -1.61
N LEU A 47 -32.13 -25.08 -2.64
CA LEU A 47 -30.67 -25.15 -2.60
C LEU A 47 -30.09 -24.18 -1.58
N HIS A 48 -30.61 -22.95 -1.53
CA HIS A 48 -30.23 -21.92 -0.57
C HIS A 48 -30.50 -22.38 0.87
N ALA A 49 -31.69 -22.92 1.12
CA ALA A 49 -32.07 -23.43 2.43
C ALA A 49 -31.21 -24.64 2.85
N GLU A 50 -30.89 -25.55 1.92
CA GLU A 50 -30.02 -26.70 2.20
C GLU A 50 -28.58 -26.26 2.48
N ALA A 51 -28.01 -25.38 1.66
CA ALA A 51 -26.68 -24.82 1.87
C ALA A 51 -26.58 -24.08 3.21
N GLY A 52 -27.57 -23.25 3.54
CA GLY A 52 -27.63 -22.50 4.81
C GLY A 52 -27.67 -23.40 6.06
N ARG A 53 -28.24 -24.61 5.96
CA ARG A 53 -28.25 -25.58 7.08
C ARG A 53 -26.84 -26.12 7.41
N ARG A 54 -25.90 -26.12 6.47
CA ARG A 54 -24.62 -26.83 6.59
C ARG A 54 -23.52 -26.06 7.37
N ARG A 55 -23.77 -24.81 7.79
CA ARG A 55 -22.91 -24.00 8.69
C ARG A 55 -21.40 -24.02 8.39
N HIS A 56 -21.02 -23.98 7.11
CA HIS A 56 -19.61 -23.82 6.71
C HIS A 56 -19.32 -22.35 6.41
N ASP A 57 -18.17 -21.82 6.85
CA ASP A 57 -17.86 -20.38 6.66
C ASP A 57 -17.80 -19.98 5.19
N ALA A 58 -17.11 -20.77 4.35
CA ALA A 58 -17.10 -20.57 2.90
C ALA A 58 -18.50 -20.60 2.22
N CYS A 59 -19.48 -21.25 2.85
CA CYS A 59 -20.85 -21.31 2.35
C CYS A 59 -21.66 -20.08 2.79
N ARG A 60 -21.31 -19.45 3.91
CA ARG A 60 -22.02 -18.30 4.48
C ARG A 60 -22.03 -17.13 3.50
N ASP A 61 -20.86 -16.76 2.98
CA ASP A 61 -20.72 -15.62 2.07
C ASP A 61 -21.50 -15.84 0.77
N LEU A 62 -21.52 -17.08 0.26
CA LEU A 62 -22.30 -17.47 -0.91
C LEU A 62 -23.82 -17.37 -0.66
N VAL A 63 -24.28 -17.92 0.47
CA VAL A 63 -25.69 -17.90 0.88
C VAL A 63 -26.18 -16.47 1.09
N GLU A 64 -25.35 -15.60 1.69
CA GLU A 64 -25.67 -14.18 1.86
C GLU A 64 -25.78 -13.46 0.51
N ARG A 65 -24.81 -13.67 -0.38
CA ARG A 65 -24.78 -13.05 -1.71
C ARG A 65 -25.99 -13.45 -2.59
N LEU A 66 -26.42 -14.71 -2.49
CA LEU A 66 -27.57 -15.25 -3.23
C LEU A 66 -28.91 -15.11 -2.49
N ALA A 67 -28.96 -14.44 -1.34
CA ALA A 67 -30.20 -14.22 -0.60
C ALA A 67 -31.28 -13.46 -1.39
N PRO A 68 -30.97 -12.41 -2.16
CA PRO A 68 -31.98 -11.73 -3.01
C PRO A 68 -32.62 -12.69 -4.01
N LEU A 69 -31.81 -13.56 -4.62
CA LEU A 69 -32.26 -14.53 -5.60
C LEU A 69 -33.13 -15.62 -4.96
N ALA A 70 -32.82 -16.03 -3.74
CA ALA A 70 -33.66 -16.95 -2.97
C ALA A 70 -34.97 -16.31 -2.47
N ALA A 71 -35.04 -14.99 -2.32
CA ALA A 71 -36.27 -14.29 -1.95
C ALA A 71 -37.18 -14.00 -3.15
N ALA A 72 -36.66 -14.11 -4.37
CA ALA A 72 -37.38 -13.78 -5.60
C ALA A 72 -38.51 -14.77 -5.92
N ASN A 73 -39.53 -14.27 -6.61
CA ASN A 73 -40.60 -15.07 -7.21
C ASN A 73 -40.41 -15.15 -8.74
N GLU A 74 -41.38 -15.74 -9.45
CA GLU A 74 -41.30 -15.93 -10.91
C GLU A 74 -41.17 -14.63 -11.71
N ASP A 75 -41.74 -13.53 -11.21
CA ASP A 75 -41.73 -12.23 -11.88
C ASP A 75 -40.45 -11.43 -11.60
N THR A 76 -39.82 -11.65 -10.45
CA THR A 76 -38.68 -10.83 -9.98
C THR A 76 -37.33 -11.54 -10.07
N ILE A 77 -37.29 -12.80 -10.52
CA ILE A 77 -36.07 -13.62 -10.49
C ILE A 77 -34.96 -13.08 -11.42
N ALA A 78 -35.32 -12.50 -12.57
CA ALA A 78 -34.36 -11.89 -13.48
C ALA A 78 -33.70 -10.65 -12.86
N ASP A 79 -34.51 -9.75 -12.29
CA ASP A 79 -34.02 -8.55 -11.61
C ASP A 79 -33.13 -8.92 -10.41
N ALA A 80 -33.54 -9.92 -9.62
CA ALA A 80 -32.75 -10.41 -8.51
C ALA A 80 -31.40 -11.00 -8.94
N ALA A 81 -31.36 -11.69 -10.09
CA ALA A 81 -30.10 -12.19 -10.66
C ALA A 81 -29.15 -11.07 -11.08
N HIS A 82 -29.68 -10.02 -11.72
CA HIS A 82 -28.90 -8.82 -12.05
C HIS A 82 -28.41 -8.05 -10.82
N LEU A 83 -29.19 -8.04 -9.74
CA LEU A 83 -28.77 -7.47 -8.46
C LEU A 83 -27.62 -8.27 -7.81
N CYS A 84 -27.62 -9.59 -7.96
CA CYS A 84 -26.53 -10.44 -7.46
C CYS A 84 -25.26 -10.33 -8.32
N HIS A 85 -25.39 -10.32 -9.65
CA HIS A 85 -24.25 -10.31 -10.57
C HIS A 85 -24.51 -9.53 -11.86
N THR A 86 -23.54 -8.69 -12.21
CA THR A 86 -23.48 -8.01 -13.52
C THR A 86 -22.94 -8.91 -14.63
N GLU A 87 -22.18 -9.95 -14.29
CA GLU A 87 -21.58 -10.88 -15.27
C GLU A 87 -22.30 -12.24 -15.23
N PRO A 88 -22.71 -12.79 -16.39
CA PRO A 88 -23.44 -14.07 -16.44
C PRO A 88 -22.61 -15.26 -15.96
N ALA A 89 -21.30 -15.25 -16.23
CA ALA A 89 -20.40 -16.32 -15.80
C ALA A 89 -20.27 -16.39 -14.27
N ALA A 90 -20.26 -15.24 -13.59
CA ALA A 90 -20.22 -15.17 -12.13
C ALA A 90 -21.51 -15.69 -11.50
N LEU A 91 -22.67 -15.33 -12.07
CA LEU A 91 -23.97 -15.87 -11.63
C LEU A 91 -24.01 -17.39 -11.77
N ALA A 92 -23.62 -17.92 -12.93
CA ALA A 92 -23.62 -19.36 -13.17
C ALA A 92 -22.69 -20.09 -12.19
N GLU A 93 -21.48 -19.58 -11.95
CA GLU A 93 -20.51 -20.15 -11.01
C GLU A 93 -21.06 -20.18 -9.57
N ASP A 94 -21.73 -19.12 -9.11
CA ASP A 94 -22.31 -19.09 -7.77
C ASP A 94 -23.50 -20.07 -7.63
N ILE A 95 -24.32 -20.25 -8.68
CA ILE A 95 -25.35 -21.30 -8.71
C ILE A 95 -24.72 -22.70 -8.69
N TYR A 96 -23.63 -22.92 -9.42
CA TYR A 96 -22.89 -24.19 -9.39
C TYR A 96 -22.29 -24.46 -8.01
N ALA A 97 -21.71 -23.45 -7.37
CA ALA A 97 -21.21 -23.54 -6.01
C ALA A 97 -22.34 -23.88 -5.03
N LEU A 98 -23.51 -23.24 -5.16
CA LEU A 98 -24.67 -23.48 -4.30
C LEU A 98 -25.15 -24.93 -4.40
N ARG A 99 -25.22 -25.46 -5.62
CA ARG A 99 -25.53 -26.87 -5.90
C ARG A 99 -24.48 -27.80 -5.26
N ALA A 100 -23.21 -27.48 -5.41
CA ALA A 100 -22.11 -28.26 -4.83
C ALA A 100 -22.17 -28.29 -3.29
N PHE A 101 -22.46 -27.17 -2.64
CA PHE A 101 -22.61 -27.09 -1.18
C PHE A 101 -23.83 -27.88 -0.66
N ALA A 102 -24.94 -27.86 -1.39
CA ALA A 102 -26.12 -28.65 -1.05
C ALA A 102 -25.83 -30.18 -1.16
N ALA A 103 -24.98 -30.58 -2.10
CA ALA A 103 -24.65 -31.99 -2.35
C ALA A 103 -23.52 -32.54 -1.44
N ASP A 104 -22.36 -31.88 -1.42
CA ASP A 104 -21.19 -32.27 -0.63
C ASP A 104 -20.48 -31.01 -0.07
N PRO A 105 -20.90 -30.54 1.12
CA PRO A 105 -20.38 -29.29 1.69
C PRO A 105 -18.89 -29.36 2.02
N LYS A 106 -18.34 -30.55 2.29
CA LYS A 106 -16.91 -30.69 2.62
C LYS A 106 -16.04 -30.50 1.37
N ARG A 107 -16.42 -31.11 0.25
CA ARG A 107 -15.69 -30.92 -1.01
C ARG A 107 -15.90 -29.54 -1.59
N ALA A 108 -17.12 -29.02 -1.55
CA ALA A 108 -17.41 -27.66 -2.00
C ALA A 108 -16.61 -26.62 -1.20
N ALA A 109 -16.48 -26.81 0.11
CA ALA A 109 -15.61 -25.98 0.94
C ALA A 109 -14.14 -26.03 0.51
N ALA A 110 -13.60 -27.22 0.24
CA ALA A 110 -12.22 -27.35 -0.23
C ALA A 110 -11.99 -26.63 -1.57
N VAL A 111 -12.92 -26.73 -2.51
CA VAL A 111 -12.87 -25.99 -3.78
C VAL A 111 -12.93 -24.48 -3.53
N ALA A 112 -13.86 -24.01 -2.71
CA ALA A 112 -14.00 -22.59 -2.37
C ALA A 112 -12.72 -22.03 -1.71
N GLU A 113 -12.06 -22.80 -0.85
CA GLU A 113 -10.77 -22.40 -0.25
C GLU A 113 -9.66 -22.28 -1.31
N MET A 114 -9.59 -23.21 -2.27
CA MET A 114 -8.65 -23.13 -3.38
C MET A 114 -8.92 -21.91 -4.26
N GLN A 115 -10.20 -21.64 -4.59
CA GLN A 115 -10.58 -20.45 -5.37
C GLN A 115 -10.20 -19.15 -4.66
N ARG A 116 -10.46 -19.06 -3.35
CA ARG A 116 -10.07 -17.91 -2.53
C ARG A 116 -8.55 -17.71 -2.53
N TYR A 117 -7.78 -18.77 -2.31
CA TYR A 117 -6.31 -18.68 -2.39
C TYR A 117 -5.85 -18.19 -3.76
N LEU A 118 -6.43 -18.70 -4.85
CA LEU A 118 -6.09 -18.25 -6.21
C LEU A 118 -6.48 -16.79 -6.44
N ALA A 119 -7.61 -16.34 -5.91
CA ALA A 119 -8.06 -14.95 -5.99
C ALA A 119 -7.11 -14.01 -5.23
N ASP A 120 -6.70 -14.39 -4.02
CA ASP A 120 -5.82 -13.61 -3.15
C ASP A 120 -4.34 -13.63 -3.59
N ALA A 121 -3.95 -14.56 -4.45
CA ALA A 121 -2.58 -14.69 -4.95
C ALA A 121 -2.30 -13.63 -6.03
N HIS A 122 -1.68 -12.53 -5.61
CA HIS A 122 -1.28 -11.46 -6.52
C HIS A 122 -0.08 -11.90 -7.37
N VAL A 123 -0.26 -11.94 -8.69
CA VAL A 123 0.81 -12.26 -9.64
C VAL A 123 1.15 -11.00 -10.45
N PRO A 124 2.36 -10.45 -10.31
CA PRO A 124 2.81 -9.30 -11.09
C PRO A 124 2.86 -9.60 -12.59
N ILE A 125 2.67 -8.57 -13.42
CA ILE A 125 2.77 -8.66 -14.88
C ILE A 125 4.16 -9.15 -15.33
N SER A 126 5.20 -8.92 -14.53
CA SER A 126 6.56 -9.41 -14.78
C SER A 126 6.73 -10.93 -14.63
N GLU A 127 5.71 -11.65 -14.17
CA GLU A 127 5.74 -13.11 -13.91
C GLU A 127 4.74 -13.85 -14.83
N PRO A 128 4.92 -13.85 -16.16
CA PRO A 128 3.94 -14.40 -17.10
C PRO A 128 3.73 -15.92 -16.96
N GLU A 129 4.77 -16.67 -16.61
CA GLU A 129 4.67 -18.11 -16.37
C GLU A 129 3.79 -18.42 -15.15
N LEU A 130 4.00 -17.68 -14.06
CA LEU A 130 3.19 -17.82 -12.84
C LEU A 130 1.73 -17.41 -13.09
N ALA A 131 1.50 -16.41 -13.96
CA ALA A 131 0.17 -15.99 -14.36
C ALA A 131 -0.54 -17.07 -15.17
N LEU A 132 0.18 -17.77 -16.06
CA LEU A 132 -0.32 -18.91 -16.82
C LEU A 132 -0.68 -20.08 -15.88
N ASP A 133 0.19 -20.44 -14.94
CA ASP A 133 -0.09 -21.48 -13.95
C ASP A 133 -1.32 -21.16 -13.11
N ARG A 134 -1.47 -19.88 -12.71
CA ARG A 134 -2.67 -19.40 -12.00
C ARG A 134 -3.92 -19.57 -12.85
N ALA A 135 -3.88 -19.16 -14.12
CA ALA A 135 -5.02 -19.26 -15.03
C ALA A 135 -5.44 -20.72 -15.25
N ILE A 136 -4.48 -21.63 -15.39
CA ILE A 136 -4.73 -23.08 -15.48
C ILE A 136 -5.40 -23.56 -14.19
N ALA A 137 -4.85 -23.21 -13.02
CA ALA A 137 -5.42 -23.62 -11.73
C ALA A 137 -6.85 -23.08 -11.54
N VAL A 138 -7.11 -21.80 -11.85
CA VAL A 138 -8.45 -21.19 -11.79
C VAL A 138 -9.42 -21.95 -12.71
N GLY A 139 -9.00 -22.27 -13.94
CA GLY A 139 -9.82 -23.06 -14.87
C GLY A 139 -10.15 -24.45 -14.35
N GLN A 140 -9.22 -25.13 -13.67
CA GLN A 140 -9.47 -26.48 -13.12
C GLN A 140 -10.32 -26.48 -11.85
N VAL A 141 -10.30 -25.39 -11.07
CA VAL A 141 -10.99 -25.30 -9.77
C VAL A 141 -12.39 -24.64 -9.91
N SER A 142 -12.81 -24.22 -11.10
CA SER A 142 -14.18 -23.74 -11.34
C SER A 142 -15.22 -24.85 -11.16
N PHE A 143 -16.30 -24.54 -10.44
CA PHE A 143 -17.43 -25.44 -10.25
C PHE A 143 -18.09 -25.82 -11.58
N SER A 144 -18.16 -24.89 -12.54
CA SER A 144 -18.67 -25.18 -13.89
C SER A 144 -17.89 -26.32 -14.58
N VAL A 145 -16.56 -26.34 -14.47
CA VAL A 145 -15.67 -27.36 -15.04
C VAL A 145 -15.77 -28.69 -14.30
N LEU A 146 -15.99 -28.64 -12.98
CA LEU A 146 -16.18 -29.83 -12.15
C LEU A 146 -17.54 -30.52 -12.40
N ILE A 147 -18.56 -29.76 -12.81
CA ILE A 147 -19.93 -30.25 -13.04
C ILE A 147 -20.16 -30.70 -14.50
N SER A 148 -19.66 -29.97 -15.49
CA SER A 148 -20.09 -30.10 -16.90
C SER A 148 -19.65 -31.37 -17.65
N ASP A 149 -18.69 -32.15 -17.15
CA ASP A 149 -18.07 -33.24 -17.95
C ASP A 149 -18.39 -34.66 -17.46
N ARG A 150 -19.19 -34.82 -16.40
CA ARG A 150 -19.69 -36.14 -15.97
C ARG A 150 -20.55 -36.80 -17.06
N GLU A 151 -21.28 -36.02 -17.84
CA GLU A 151 -22.15 -36.53 -18.90
C GLU A 151 -21.40 -36.98 -20.16
N ARG A 152 -20.20 -36.47 -20.44
CA ARG A 152 -19.35 -37.04 -21.50
C ARG A 152 -18.91 -38.46 -21.18
N GLU A 153 -18.71 -38.79 -19.90
CA GLU A 153 -18.40 -40.16 -19.48
C GLU A 153 -19.67 -41.03 -19.37
N ALA A 154 -20.79 -40.49 -18.87
CA ALA A 154 -22.06 -41.21 -18.83
C ALA A 154 -22.54 -41.57 -20.24
N SER A 155 -22.42 -40.66 -21.21
CA SER A 155 -22.75 -40.91 -22.63
C SER A 155 -21.83 -41.95 -23.29
N ARG A 156 -20.64 -42.20 -22.72
CA ARG A 156 -19.72 -43.26 -23.18
C ARG A 156 -20.03 -44.63 -22.57
N ARG A 157 -20.78 -44.69 -21.47
CA ARG A 157 -21.26 -45.96 -20.88
C ARG A 157 -22.66 -46.25 -21.41
N ARG A 158 -22.87 -47.44 -21.98
CA ARG A 158 -24.20 -47.87 -22.44
C ARG A 158 -25.02 -48.25 -21.20
N PRO A 159 -26.09 -47.51 -20.82
CA PRO A 159 -26.82 -47.78 -19.60
C PRO A 159 -27.62 -49.08 -19.73
N THR A 160 -27.63 -49.90 -18.68
CA THR A 160 -28.57 -51.04 -18.59
C THR A 160 -29.92 -50.55 -18.05
N LYS A 161 -31.00 -51.31 -18.28
CA LYS A 161 -32.36 -50.93 -17.83
C LYS A 161 -32.50 -50.81 -16.30
N GLU A 162 -31.63 -51.47 -15.54
CA GLU A 162 -31.60 -51.39 -14.08
C GLU A 162 -30.82 -50.15 -13.58
N ASP A 163 -29.84 -49.69 -14.36
CA ASP A 163 -29.11 -48.45 -14.07
C ASP A 163 -30.03 -47.23 -14.17
N ALA A 164 -30.96 -47.19 -15.13
CA ALA A 164 -31.81 -46.02 -15.38
C ALA A 164 -32.68 -45.58 -14.18
N VAL A 165 -33.19 -46.52 -13.39
CA VAL A 165 -34.07 -46.23 -12.23
C VAL A 165 -33.27 -45.91 -10.96
N ALA A 166 -32.07 -46.48 -10.82
CA ALA A 166 -31.12 -46.09 -9.78
C ALA A 166 -30.46 -44.74 -10.09
N GLU A 167 -30.26 -44.45 -11.38
CA GLU A 167 -29.69 -43.23 -11.94
C GLU A 167 -30.67 -42.05 -11.80
N GLU A 168 -31.98 -42.25 -11.91
CA GLU A 168 -32.98 -41.18 -11.66
C GLU A 168 -33.02 -40.73 -10.19
N ARG A 169 -32.90 -41.67 -9.24
CA ARG A 169 -32.78 -41.35 -7.80
C ARG A 169 -31.39 -40.87 -7.39
N ALA A 170 -30.33 -41.30 -8.09
CA ALA A 170 -28.98 -40.75 -7.94
C ALA A 170 -28.80 -39.42 -8.67
N SER A 171 -29.64 -39.07 -9.65
CA SER A 171 -29.56 -37.86 -10.48
C SER A 171 -29.71 -36.58 -9.66
N TYR A 172 -30.34 -36.68 -8.48
CA TYR A 172 -30.47 -35.56 -7.54
C TYR A 172 -29.39 -35.53 -6.45
N GLY A 173 -28.72 -36.65 -6.17
CA GLY A 173 -27.70 -36.78 -5.10
C GLY A 173 -26.26 -36.96 -5.58
N ALA A 174 -26.03 -37.15 -6.89
CA ALA A 174 -24.72 -37.46 -7.47
C ALA A 174 -24.00 -36.24 -8.07
N PHE A 175 -24.29 -35.03 -7.56
CA PHE A 175 -23.53 -33.78 -7.81
C PHE A 175 -22.18 -33.75 -7.08
N VAL A 176 -21.63 -34.91 -6.75
CA VAL A 176 -20.28 -35.04 -6.25
C VAL A 176 -19.36 -34.88 -7.46
N ALA A 177 -18.55 -33.81 -7.46
CA ALA A 177 -17.50 -33.58 -8.44
C ALA A 177 -16.78 -34.90 -8.76
N ASP A 178 -16.61 -35.21 -10.06
CA ASP A 178 -15.90 -36.41 -10.49
C ASP A 178 -14.58 -36.51 -9.70
N PRO A 179 -14.36 -37.58 -8.91
CA PRO A 179 -13.15 -37.72 -8.10
C PRO A 179 -11.86 -37.56 -8.91
N ARG A 180 -11.87 -37.90 -10.20
CA ARG A 180 -10.72 -37.69 -11.09
C ARG A 180 -10.48 -36.22 -11.38
N ARG A 181 -11.53 -35.44 -11.62
CA ARG A 181 -11.44 -33.99 -11.84
C ARG A 181 -11.05 -33.25 -10.60
N MET A 182 -11.63 -33.63 -9.47
CA MET A 182 -11.20 -33.07 -8.18
C MET A 182 -9.70 -33.31 -7.98
N ARG A 183 -9.20 -34.50 -8.30
CA ARG A 183 -7.76 -34.79 -8.25
C ARG A 183 -6.95 -33.93 -9.24
N THR A 184 -7.45 -33.71 -10.46
CA THR A 184 -6.79 -32.81 -11.43
C THR A 184 -6.75 -31.36 -10.93
N ALA A 185 -7.86 -30.87 -10.37
CA ALA A 185 -7.96 -29.55 -9.78
C ALA A 185 -7.01 -29.38 -8.60
N GLU A 186 -6.98 -30.37 -7.68
CA GLU A 186 -6.02 -30.42 -6.58
C GLU A 186 -4.57 -30.42 -7.07
N LEU A 187 -4.25 -31.16 -8.13
CA LEU A 187 -2.89 -31.19 -8.69
C LEU A 187 -2.50 -29.84 -9.29
N ALA A 188 -3.37 -29.23 -10.10
CA ALA A 188 -3.13 -27.92 -10.69
C ALA A 188 -2.99 -26.84 -9.61
N PHE A 189 -3.88 -26.83 -8.62
CA PHE A 189 -3.83 -25.94 -7.47
C PHE A 189 -2.55 -26.12 -6.66
N ASN A 190 -2.19 -27.35 -6.29
CA ASN A 190 -0.99 -27.62 -5.50
C ASN A 190 0.29 -27.28 -6.25
N HIS A 191 0.30 -27.49 -7.58
CA HIS A 191 1.40 -27.06 -8.43
C HIS A 191 1.57 -25.55 -8.37
N PHE A 192 0.52 -24.78 -8.71
CA PHE A 192 0.56 -23.32 -8.65
C PHE A 192 0.96 -22.81 -7.26
N ARG A 193 0.31 -23.31 -6.20
CA ARG A 193 0.60 -22.93 -4.81
C ARG A 193 2.07 -23.17 -4.45
N GLY A 194 2.64 -24.30 -4.86
CA GLY A 194 4.05 -24.61 -4.61
C GLY A 194 5.01 -23.64 -5.33
N VAL A 195 4.75 -23.37 -6.61
CA VAL A 195 5.55 -22.42 -7.41
C VAL A 195 5.41 -21.00 -6.87
N TYR A 196 4.19 -20.55 -6.61
CA TYR A 196 3.88 -19.24 -6.04
C TYR A 196 4.55 -19.04 -4.68
N ALA A 197 4.40 -19.98 -3.74
CA ALA A 197 4.96 -19.86 -2.39
C ALA A 197 6.50 -19.75 -2.43
N ARG A 198 7.17 -20.55 -3.26
CA ARG A 198 8.63 -20.46 -3.45
C ARG A 198 9.02 -19.09 -4.02
N ARG A 199 8.34 -18.64 -5.07
CA ARG A 199 8.63 -17.34 -5.70
C ARG A 199 8.42 -16.19 -4.74
N TYR A 200 7.35 -16.26 -3.95
CA TYR A 200 7.05 -15.29 -2.91
C TYR A 200 8.11 -15.25 -1.80
N GLN A 201 8.59 -16.41 -1.34
CA GLN A 201 9.66 -16.48 -0.33
C GLN A 201 10.96 -15.86 -0.82
N GLU A 202 11.36 -16.17 -2.06
CA GLU A 202 12.55 -15.58 -2.70
C GLU A 202 12.42 -14.06 -2.81
N PHE A 203 11.27 -13.58 -3.29
CA PHE A 203 10.97 -12.15 -3.38
C PHE A 203 11.01 -11.48 -2.01
N HIS A 204 10.34 -12.06 -1.01
CA HIS A 204 10.28 -11.54 0.35
C HIS A 204 11.70 -11.41 0.96
N ALA A 205 12.53 -12.44 0.84
CA ALA A 205 13.91 -12.41 1.32
C ALA A 205 14.73 -11.33 0.60
N ALA A 206 14.62 -11.24 -0.72
CA ALA A 206 15.33 -10.24 -1.52
C ALA A 206 14.90 -8.80 -1.18
N TYR A 207 13.58 -8.58 -1.05
CA TYR A 207 12.99 -7.30 -0.71
C TYR A 207 13.49 -6.81 0.66
N TRP A 208 13.41 -7.64 1.69
CA TRP A 208 13.86 -7.24 3.02
C TRP A 208 15.36 -7.10 3.12
N ALA A 209 16.15 -7.93 2.43
CA ALA A 209 17.60 -7.70 2.33
C ALA A 209 17.94 -6.36 1.67
N ALA A 210 17.17 -5.92 0.66
CA ALA A 210 17.29 -4.59 0.08
C ALA A 210 16.85 -3.49 1.05
N SER A 211 15.71 -3.65 1.72
CA SER A 211 15.19 -2.70 2.71
C SER A 211 16.18 -2.51 3.87
N SER A 212 16.81 -3.57 4.37
CA SER A 212 17.85 -3.47 5.42
C SER A 212 19.04 -2.62 4.97
N ARG A 213 19.49 -2.74 3.72
CA ARG A 213 20.56 -1.90 3.17
C ARG A 213 20.13 -0.44 3.05
N LEU A 214 18.87 -0.19 2.67
CA LEU A 214 18.33 1.17 2.61
C LEU A 214 18.19 1.78 4.01
N HIS A 215 17.70 1.01 4.98
CA HIS A 215 17.58 1.42 6.36
C HIS A 215 18.94 1.77 6.98
N ALA A 216 19.97 0.95 6.74
CA ALA A 216 21.33 1.26 7.18
C ALA A 216 21.84 2.60 6.62
N ARG A 217 21.61 2.87 5.33
CA ARG A 217 21.96 4.16 4.70
C ARG A 217 21.20 5.35 5.31
N LEU A 218 19.92 5.16 5.65
CA LEU A 218 19.14 6.19 6.34
C LEU A 218 19.70 6.47 7.74
N LEU A 219 20.07 5.42 8.50
CA LEU A 219 20.70 5.57 9.81
C LEU A 219 22.06 6.25 9.73
N GLU A 220 22.88 5.94 8.73
CA GLU A 220 24.16 6.64 8.49
C GLU A 220 23.95 8.14 8.24
N ALA A 221 22.87 8.50 7.52
CA ALA A 221 22.51 9.89 7.23
C ALA A 221 21.80 10.62 8.38
N ARG A 222 21.47 9.93 9.49
CA ARG A 222 20.73 10.52 10.62
C ARG A 222 21.44 11.75 11.20
N ARG A 223 22.76 11.65 11.42
CA ARG A 223 23.56 12.78 11.94
C ARG A 223 23.52 13.99 11.00
N GLN A 224 23.41 13.75 9.70
CA GLN A 224 23.32 14.81 8.70
C GLN A 224 21.95 15.50 8.72
N ALA A 225 20.87 14.74 8.87
CA ALA A 225 19.52 15.29 9.05
C ALA A 225 19.43 16.12 10.35
N GLU A 226 19.95 15.60 11.46
CA GLU A 226 20.03 16.30 12.74
C GLU A 226 20.85 17.60 12.64
N ALA A 227 22.01 17.56 11.97
CA ALA A 227 22.82 18.76 11.74
C ALA A 227 22.09 19.79 10.87
N LEU A 228 21.36 19.36 9.84
CA LEU A 228 20.53 20.26 9.03
C LEU A 228 19.41 20.90 9.87
N ALA A 229 18.73 20.13 10.72
CA ALA A 229 17.71 20.64 11.63
C ALA A 229 18.29 21.69 12.58
N ARG A 230 19.46 21.41 13.17
CA ARG A 230 20.21 22.36 14.01
C ARG A 230 20.56 23.65 13.26
N LEU A 231 21.05 23.55 12.03
CA LEU A 231 21.36 24.72 11.19
C LEU A 231 20.10 25.52 10.84
N ASN A 232 18.98 24.85 10.54
CA ASN A 232 17.71 25.50 10.26
C ASN A 232 17.13 26.23 11.47
N SER A 233 17.55 25.89 12.70
CA SER A 233 17.18 26.63 13.91
C SER A 233 17.86 28.00 14.06
N LEU A 234 18.87 28.30 13.21
CA LEU A 234 19.52 29.61 13.12
C LEU A 234 18.72 30.49 12.16
N VAL A 235 17.64 31.08 12.65
CA VAL A 235 16.71 31.91 11.87
C VAL A 235 17.38 33.11 11.19
N GLU A 236 18.53 33.53 11.71
CA GLU A 236 19.37 34.61 11.19
C GLU A 236 20.01 34.25 9.84
N LEU A 237 20.11 32.96 9.50
CA LEU A 237 20.59 32.48 8.19
C LEU A 237 19.51 32.53 7.10
N GLY A 238 18.28 32.92 7.45
CA GLY A 238 17.13 33.01 6.56
C GLY A 238 16.19 31.80 6.67
N ALA A 239 15.33 31.63 5.67
CA ALA A 239 14.32 30.56 5.68
C ALA A 239 14.97 29.17 5.75
N PRO A 240 14.38 28.23 6.51
CA PRO A 240 14.89 26.89 6.66
C PRO A 240 14.93 26.15 5.32
N LEU A 241 15.90 25.26 5.16
CA LEU A 241 16.14 24.51 3.92
C LEU A 241 15.95 23.02 4.17
N GLY A 242 15.21 22.36 3.27
CA GLY A 242 15.09 20.90 3.28
C GLY A 242 14.26 20.34 4.43
N GLU A 243 13.35 21.11 5.04
CA GLU A 243 12.45 20.63 6.11
C GLU A 243 11.66 19.39 5.68
N SER A 244 11.11 19.41 4.46
CA SER A 244 10.40 18.25 3.90
C SER A 244 11.30 17.02 3.74
N ALA A 245 12.61 17.20 3.53
CA ALA A 245 13.55 16.10 3.41
C ALA A 245 13.93 15.53 4.79
N ILE A 246 13.95 16.34 5.84
CA ILE A 246 14.11 15.87 7.23
C ILE A 246 12.90 15.04 7.62
N SER A 247 11.67 15.56 7.44
CA SER A 247 10.46 14.80 7.76
C SER A 247 10.33 13.51 6.94
N ALA A 248 10.64 13.55 5.64
CA ALA A 248 10.63 12.34 4.80
C ALA A 248 11.72 11.33 5.20
N HIS A 249 12.86 11.79 5.72
CA HIS A 249 13.91 10.90 6.24
C HIS A 249 13.45 10.14 7.48
N GLU A 250 12.80 10.83 8.42
CA GLU A 250 12.22 10.23 9.62
C GLU A 250 11.12 9.21 9.26
N GLU A 251 10.19 9.60 8.39
CA GLU A 251 9.12 8.70 7.90
C GLU A 251 9.68 7.45 7.21
N LEU A 252 10.76 7.61 6.42
CA LEU A 252 11.40 6.48 5.76
C LEU A 252 12.11 5.54 6.74
N ILE A 253 12.67 6.04 7.85
CA ILE A 253 13.24 5.20 8.90
C ILE A 253 12.15 4.32 9.52
N ASP A 254 10.99 4.90 9.81
CA ASP A 254 9.87 4.20 10.45
C ASP A 254 9.20 3.18 9.52
N THR A 255 9.13 3.48 8.22
CA THR A 255 8.47 2.60 7.23
C THR A 255 9.40 1.51 6.66
N THR A 256 10.72 1.62 6.83
CA THR A 256 11.69 0.60 6.37
C THR A 256 11.99 -0.50 7.41
N THR A 257 11.17 -0.62 8.46
CA THR A 257 11.28 -1.67 9.48
C THR A 257 11.25 -3.07 8.87
N ILE A 258 12.21 -3.90 9.26
CA ILE A 258 12.48 -5.19 8.64
C ILE A 258 11.49 -6.25 9.14
N CYS A 259 11.00 -7.10 8.24
CA CYS A 259 10.27 -8.31 8.61
C CYS A 259 11.22 -9.50 8.80
N GLU A 260 11.23 -10.10 9.99
CA GLU A 260 11.91 -11.37 10.26
C GLU A 260 10.88 -12.51 10.28
N PRO A 261 10.76 -13.30 9.20
CA PRO A 261 9.79 -14.39 9.17
C PRO A 261 10.21 -15.49 10.16
N GLY A 262 9.32 -15.83 11.09
CA GLY A 262 9.50 -16.95 12.00
C GLY A 262 9.45 -18.32 11.29
N ALA A 263 9.74 -19.39 12.02
CA ALA A 263 9.76 -20.76 11.49
C ALA A 263 8.44 -21.20 10.84
N GLU A 264 7.31 -20.58 11.20
CA GLU A 264 5.98 -20.90 10.69
C GLU A 264 5.66 -20.26 9.33
N PHE A 265 6.49 -19.32 8.85
CA PHE A 265 6.23 -18.56 7.63
C PHE A 265 6.00 -19.45 6.40
N ALA A 266 6.85 -20.45 6.19
CA ALA A 266 6.70 -21.39 5.07
C ALA A 266 5.43 -22.24 5.18
N ASN A 267 4.97 -22.52 6.40
CA ASN A 267 3.73 -23.27 6.62
C ASN A 267 2.51 -22.37 6.43
N ALA A 268 2.56 -21.11 6.86
CA ALA A 268 1.51 -20.13 6.65
C ALA A 268 1.21 -19.92 5.16
N LEU A 269 2.22 -19.93 4.29
CA LEU A 269 2.02 -19.78 2.84
C LEU A 269 1.27 -20.95 2.15
N LYS A 270 1.01 -22.04 2.87
CA LYS A 270 0.12 -23.10 2.38
C LYS A 270 -1.34 -22.67 2.36
N THR A 271 -1.72 -21.72 3.21
CA THR A 271 -3.10 -21.23 3.36
C THR A 271 -3.23 -19.74 3.11
N ALA A 272 -2.16 -18.96 3.27
CA ALA A 272 -2.09 -17.54 2.97
C ALA A 272 -1.24 -17.26 1.72
N THR A 273 -1.53 -16.16 1.03
CA THR A 273 -0.81 -15.74 -0.18
C THR A 273 0.22 -14.64 0.09
N VAL A 274 0.25 -14.11 1.32
CA VAL A 274 1.16 -13.08 1.81
C VAL A 274 1.67 -13.44 3.20
N CYS A 275 2.77 -12.82 3.60
CA CYS A 275 3.30 -12.91 4.96
C CYS A 275 2.28 -12.36 5.97
N PRO A 276 1.94 -13.10 7.03
CA PRO A 276 1.00 -12.60 8.05
C PRO A 276 1.59 -11.49 8.92
N SER A 277 2.91 -11.31 8.95
CA SER A 277 3.57 -10.30 9.77
C SER A 277 3.67 -8.94 9.07
N CYS A 278 4.01 -8.93 7.78
CA CYS A 278 4.26 -7.69 7.03
C CYS A 278 3.32 -7.44 5.86
N HIS A 279 2.49 -8.42 5.49
CA HIS A 279 1.52 -8.34 4.39
C HIS A 279 2.10 -7.89 3.04
N LEU A 280 3.42 -8.00 2.84
CA LEU A 280 4.11 -7.63 1.61
C LEU A 280 3.52 -8.42 0.43
N ARG A 281 3.13 -7.74 -0.64
CA ARG A 281 2.64 -8.40 -1.86
C ARG A 281 3.80 -8.70 -2.81
N LEU A 282 3.67 -9.79 -3.57
CA LEU A 282 4.64 -10.11 -4.62
C LEU A 282 4.72 -8.95 -5.61
N GLY A 283 5.92 -8.48 -5.95
CA GLY A 283 6.11 -7.36 -6.88
C GLY A 283 5.81 -5.96 -6.31
N ALA A 284 5.66 -5.82 -4.99
CA ALA A 284 5.67 -4.51 -4.36
C ALA A 284 6.94 -3.73 -4.72
N ALA A 285 6.80 -2.44 -5.00
CA ALA A 285 7.93 -1.55 -5.26
C ALA A 285 8.76 -1.35 -3.98
N ASP A 286 10.07 -1.19 -4.14
CA ASP A 286 10.95 -0.85 -3.04
C ASP A 286 11.00 0.67 -2.78
N HIS A 287 11.72 1.06 -1.73
CA HIS A 287 11.90 2.46 -1.35
C HIS A 287 13.20 3.06 -1.92
N ALA A 288 13.87 2.42 -2.88
CA ALA A 288 15.23 2.79 -3.28
C ALA A 288 15.31 4.20 -3.88
N GLU A 289 14.35 4.56 -4.73
CA GLU A 289 14.28 5.89 -5.36
C GLU A 289 13.96 6.98 -4.33
N ALA A 290 12.97 6.75 -3.48
CA ALA A 290 12.59 7.67 -2.40
C ALA A 290 13.77 7.94 -1.46
N VAL A 291 14.46 6.89 -0.99
CA VAL A 291 15.64 7.02 -0.13
C VAL A 291 16.76 7.78 -0.85
N SER A 292 17.05 7.46 -2.11
CA SER A 292 18.07 8.18 -2.89
C SER A 292 17.74 9.68 -3.04
N GLY A 293 16.48 10.00 -3.32
CA GLY A 293 15.99 11.37 -3.45
C GLY A 293 16.11 12.18 -2.16
N VAL A 294 15.71 11.58 -1.03
CA VAL A 294 15.81 12.21 0.30
C VAL A 294 17.26 12.46 0.68
N LEU A 295 18.13 11.46 0.56
CA LEU A 295 19.56 11.59 0.89
C LEU A 295 20.25 12.67 0.05
N LYS A 296 19.96 12.71 -1.25
CA LYS A 296 20.48 13.77 -2.14
C LYS A 296 20.00 15.16 -1.71
N THR A 297 18.71 15.28 -1.36
CA THR A 297 18.13 16.57 -0.95
C THR A 297 18.70 17.04 0.39
N LEU A 298 18.94 16.13 1.34
CA LEU A 298 19.63 16.44 2.61
C LEU A 298 21.05 16.98 2.35
N SER A 299 21.85 16.31 1.51
CA SER A 299 23.20 16.78 1.16
C SER A 299 23.20 18.17 0.54
N GLN A 300 22.35 18.38 -0.45
CA GLN A 300 22.24 19.68 -1.12
C GLN A 300 21.77 20.79 -0.16
N SER A 301 20.89 20.47 0.79
CA SER A 301 20.38 21.44 1.76
C SER A 301 21.46 21.82 2.78
N VAL A 302 22.24 20.86 3.27
CA VAL A 302 23.40 21.12 4.14
C VAL A 302 24.44 21.98 3.43
N GLU A 303 24.81 21.64 2.20
CA GLU A 303 25.77 22.43 1.40
C GLU A 303 25.29 23.88 1.20
N ARG A 304 24.00 24.08 0.93
CA ARG A 304 23.42 25.43 0.81
C ARG A 304 23.45 26.19 2.13
N GLN A 305 23.15 25.55 3.25
CA GLN A 305 23.26 26.20 4.57
C GLN A 305 24.71 26.56 4.91
N LEU A 306 25.67 25.69 4.60
CA LEU A 306 27.09 25.99 4.78
C LEU A 306 27.55 27.14 3.88
N SER A 307 27.03 27.24 2.66
CA SER A 307 27.29 28.37 1.78
C SER A 307 26.72 29.70 2.31
N ARG A 308 25.56 29.66 3.00
CA ARG A 308 25.00 30.84 3.67
C ARG A 308 25.86 31.26 4.87
N LEU A 309 26.31 30.30 5.66
CA LEU A 309 27.23 30.54 6.78
C LEU A 309 28.59 31.10 6.32
N SER A 310 29.13 30.58 5.21
CA SER A 310 30.41 31.04 4.65
C SER A 310 30.29 32.34 3.85
N SER A 311 29.07 32.87 3.67
CA SER A 311 28.86 34.15 3.02
C SER A 311 29.68 35.24 3.69
N VAL A 312 30.22 36.15 2.89
CA VAL A 312 31.20 37.16 3.34
C VAL A 312 30.68 37.99 4.51
N ALA A 313 29.38 38.30 4.53
CA ALA A 313 28.75 39.06 5.61
C ALA A 313 28.67 38.26 6.92
N VAL A 314 28.20 37.02 6.87
CA VAL A 314 28.09 36.15 8.06
C VAL A 314 29.48 35.78 8.59
N ARG A 315 30.44 35.55 7.69
CA ARG A 315 31.83 35.29 8.06
C ARG A 315 32.48 36.48 8.74
N ALA A 316 32.35 37.68 8.19
CA ALA A 316 32.91 38.90 8.79
C ALA A 316 32.33 39.17 10.19
N ILE A 317 31.07 38.79 10.40
CA ILE A 317 30.43 38.78 11.71
C ILE A 317 31.12 37.75 12.62
N LEU A 318 31.18 36.47 12.22
CA LEU A 318 31.71 35.38 13.03
C LEU A 318 33.22 35.49 13.34
N GLU A 319 34.03 36.07 12.45
CA GLU A 319 35.46 36.33 12.67
C GLU A 319 35.74 37.33 13.80
N ARG A 320 34.74 38.14 14.20
CA ARG A 320 34.83 39.02 15.38
C ARG A 320 34.60 38.28 16.70
N SER A 321 34.20 37.01 16.66
CA SER A 321 34.04 36.17 17.86
C SER A 321 35.42 35.80 18.43
N SER A 322 35.56 35.93 19.75
CA SER A 322 36.74 35.47 20.48
C SER A 322 36.66 34.01 20.92
N ASP A 323 35.57 33.28 20.61
CA ASP A 323 35.41 31.89 21.02
C ASP A 323 36.19 30.94 20.09
N PRO A 324 37.15 30.15 20.62
CA PRO A 324 37.95 29.22 19.82
C PRO A 324 37.11 28.12 19.14
N ARG A 325 35.91 27.81 19.65
CA ARG A 325 34.97 26.86 19.03
C ARG A 325 34.43 27.39 17.71
N VAL A 326 34.15 28.70 17.62
CA VAL A 326 33.72 29.34 16.37
C VAL A 326 34.84 29.32 15.35
N GLY A 327 36.08 29.57 15.76
CA GLY A 327 37.25 29.44 14.88
C GLY A 327 37.39 28.03 14.29
N ARG A 328 37.25 26.99 15.12
CA ARG A 328 37.27 25.58 14.67
C ARG A 328 36.09 25.25 13.75
N PHE A 329 34.89 25.71 14.11
CA PHE A 329 33.69 25.55 13.29
C PHE A 329 33.85 26.21 11.92
N LEU A 330 34.35 27.44 11.85
CA LEU A 330 34.61 28.15 10.60
C LEU A 330 35.63 27.41 9.71
N GLN A 331 36.68 26.82 10.29
CA GLN A 331 37.62 25.98 9.54
C GLN A 331 36.93 24.77 8.91
N VAL A 332 36.03 24.13 9.64
CA VAL A 332 35.26 22.95 9.18
C VAL A 332 34.26 23.33 8.08
N VAL A 333 33.55 24.45 8.26
CA VAL A 333 32.65 25.02 7.25
C VAL A 333 33.43 25.42 5.98
N GLN A 334 34.60 26.03 6.12
CA GLN A 334 35.47 26.39 4.99
C GLN A 334 35.98 25.18 4.21
N ALA A 335 36.28 24.08 4.92
CA ALA A 335 36.68 22.84 4.29
C ALA A 335 35.50 22.05 3.68
N ALA A 336 34.25 22.53 3.84
CA ALA A 336 33.02 21.87 3.42
C ALA A 336 32.90 20.42 3.93
N GLN A 337 33.45 20.14 5.11
CA GLN A 337 33.49 18.79 5.67
C GLN A 337 32.20 18.47 6.43
N ILE A 338 31.20 17.95 5.71
CA ILE A 338 29.88 17.59 6.28
C ILE A 338 30.03 16.58 7.43
N THR A 339 30.91 15.60 7.31
CA THR A 339 31.16 14.61 8.37
C THR A 339 31.66 15.26 9.66
N THR A 340 32.72 16.05 9.58
CA THR A 340 33.29 16.76 10.73
C THR A 340 32.32 17.80 11.31
N LEU A 341 31.47 18.40 10.47
CA LEU A 341 30.41 19.32 10.91
C LEU A 341 29.42 18.63 11.85
N THR A 342 28.97 17.42 11.51
CA THR A 342 28.00 16.69 12.35
C THR A 342 28.54 16.33 13.74
N GLU A 343 29.85 16.28 13.91
CA GLU A 343 30.51 15.98 15.19
C GLU A 343 30.68 17.21 16.09
N ILE A 344 30.79 18.40 15.49
CA ILE A 344 31.09 19.66 16.20
C ILE A 344 29.81 20.47 16.46
N LEU A 345 28.77 20.30 15.64
CA LEU A 345 27.52 21.03 15.75
C LEU A 345 26.60 20.42 16.83
N ASP A 346 26.90 20.76 18.08
CA ASP A 346 26.07 20.48 19.25
C ASP A 346 25.14 21.66 19.59
N ASP A 347 24.17 21.43 20.49
CA ASP A 347 23.15 22.42 20.83
C ASP A 347 23.73 23.62 21.57
N ALA A 348 24.85 23.43 22.29
CA ALA A 348 25.57 24.52 22.95
C ALA A 348 26.22 25.48 21.93
N LEU A 349 26.85 24.94 20.88
CA LEU A 349 27.42 25.72 19.79
C LEU A 349 26.32 26.39 18.98
N VAL A 350 25.21 25.70 18.68
CA VAL A 350 24.05 26.29 18.00
C VAL A 350 23.48 27.47 18.81
N GLY A 351 23.31 27.29 20.12
CA GLY A 351 22.86 28.36 21.01
C GLY A 351 23.83 29.56 21.02
N TYR A 352 25.14 29.29 21.05
CA TYR A 352 26.16 30.34 20.95
C TYR A 352 26.10 31.08 19.61
N LEU A 353 26.05 30.35 18.49
CA LEU A 353 25.96 30.91 17.15
C LEU A 353 24.68 31.76 17.00
N ARG A 354 23.54 31.26 17.47
CA ARG A 354 22.27 32.00 17.45
C ARG A 354 22.38 33.33 18.17
N ARG A 355 22.87 33.31 19.42
CA ARG A 355 23.08 34.52 20.21
C ARG A 355 24.01 35.51 19.51
N PHE A 356 25.14 35.02 19.00
CA PHE A 356 26.14 35.87 18.37
C PHE A 356 25.65 36.48 17.04
N LEU A 357 24.97 35.70 16.20
CA LEU A 357 24.36 36.19 14.96
C LEU A 357 23.26 37.21 15.23
N LEU A 358 22.46 37.01 16.27
CA LEU A 358 21.43 37.95 16.71
C LEU A 358 22.06 39.26 17.20
N GLU A 359 23.04 39.20 18.10
CA GLU A 359 23.75 40.38 18.62
C GLU A 359 24.39 41.18 17.48
N ALA A 360 25.04 40.50 16.54
CA ALA A 360 25.63 41.13 15.37
C ALA A 360 24.58 41.77 14.45
N ARG A 361 23.46 41.10 14.21
CA ARG A 361 22.36 41.64 13.38
C ARG A 361 21.76 42.89 14.02
N ILE A 362 21.49 42.85 15.33
CA ILE A 362 21.02 44.01 16.10
C ILE A 362 22.03 45.16 15.98
N GLY A 363 23.32 44.88 16.16
CA GLY A 363 24.38 45.88 15.99
C GLY A 363 24.35 46.54 14.61
N THR A 364 24.27 45.74 13.53
CA THR A 364 24.21 46.27 12.16
C THR A 364 22.95 47.08 11.87
N LEU A 365 21.81 46.75 12.50
CA LEU A 365 20.57 47.50 12.33
C LEU A 365 20.55 48.81 13.13
N LEU A 366 21.24 48.84 14.27
CA LEU A 366 21.34 50.02 15.13
C LEU A 366 22.43 51.00 14.69
N GLU A 367 23.47 50.55 14.00
CA GLU A 367 24.61 51.38 13.56
C GLU A 367 24.17 52.61 12.74
N PRO A 368 23.29 52.51 11.73
CA PRO A 368 22.77 53.68 11.01
C PRO A 368 21.96 54.64 11.90
N ILE A 369 21.23 54.11 12.89
CA ILE A 369 20.42 54.90 13.83
C ILE A 369 21.34 55.68 14.77
N PHE A 370 22.37 55.03 15.31
CA PHE A 370 23.35 55.68 16.18
C PHE A 370 24.17 56.73 15.42
N ASP A 371 24.61 56.45 14.20
CA ASP A 371 25.27 57.43 13.35
C ASP A 371 24.38 58.64 13.08
N HIS A 372 23.09 58.41 12.82
CA HIS A 372 22.11 59.48 12.62
C HIS A 372 21.93 60.36 13.86
N VAL A 373 21.78 59.74 15.04
CA VAL A 373 21.63 60.46 16.33
C VAL A 373 22.89 61.22 16.70
N GLN A 374 24.08 60.66 16.45
CA GLN A 374 25.35 61.29 16.80
C GLN A 374 25.69 62.48 15.90
N HIS A 375 25.35 62.42 14.61
CA HIS A 375 25.73 63.43 13.62
C HIS A 375 24.62 64.44 13.32
N GLY A 376 23.45 64.32 13.94
CA GLY A 376 22.35 65.29 13.82
C GLY A 376 21.80 65.43 12.39
N GLY A 377 21.77 64.33 11.63
CA GLY A 377 21.39 64.32 10.22
C GLY A 377 19.93 64.71 9.96
N VAL A 378 19.67 65.40 8.86
CA VAL A 378 18.33 65.87 8.46
C VAL A 378 17.54 64.73 7.78
N ASN A 379 16.46 64.30 8.43
CA ASN A 379 15.25 63.62 7.92
C ASN A 379 15.42 62.54 6.82
N ASP A 380 15.83 61.34 7.22
CA ASP A 380 15.23 60.13 6.64
C ASP A 380 14.54 59.33 7.76
N GLU A 381 13.44 59.91 8.25
CA GLU A 381 12.54 59.22 9.19
C GLU A 381 12.08 57.87 8.62
N SER A 382 11.98 57.73 7.30
CA SER A 382 11.54 56.48 6.67
C SER A 382 12.59 55.36 6.78
N ALA A 383 13.88 55.66 6.59
CA ALA A 383 14.95 54.69 6.77
C ALA A 383 15.10 54.29 8.24
N THR A 384 14.94 55.24 9.16
CA THR A 384 14.99 54.99 10.61
C THR A 384 13.80 54.13 11.05
N GLN A 385 12.60 54.46 10.58
CA GLN A 385 11.37 53.69 10.81
C GLN A 385 11.50 52.27 10.25
N GLY A 386 12.01 52.11 9.02
CA GLY A 386 12.25 50.81 8.40
C GLY A 386 13.26 49.95 9.15
N ALA A 387 14.35 50.55 9.66
CA ALA A 387 15.32 49.85 10.50
C ALA A 387 14.72 49.40 11.85
N LEU A 388 13.85 50.22 12.46
CA LEU A 388 13.13 49.88 13.69
C LEU A 388 12.09 48.78 13.48
N GLU A 389 11.36 48.80 12.36
CA GLU A 389 10.43 47.75 11.97
C GLU A 389 11.17 46.43 11.72
N GLU A 390 12.29 46.47 11.00
CA GLU A 390 13.14 45.29 10.79
C GLU A 390 13.72 44.75 12.11
N LEU A 391 14.15 45.64 13.01
CA LEU A 391 14.63 45.26 14.35
C LEU A 391 13.52 44.58 15.17
N ALA A 392 12.30 45.13 15.16
CA ALA A 392 11.16 44.54 15.83
C ALA A 392 10.83 43.15 15.28
N ASP A 393 10.89 42.97 13.95
CA ASP A 393 10.69 41.68 13.29
C ASP A 393 11.78 40.66 13.61
N VAL A 394 13.04 41.09 13.71
CA VAL A 394 14.16 40.24 14.13
C VAL A 394 13.97 39.77 15.58
N LEU A 395 13.62 40.69 16.49
CA LEU A 395 13.38 40.35 17.90
C LEU A 395 12.16 39.44 18.07
N HIS A 396 11.05 39.69 17.37
CA HIS A 396 9.88 38.81 17.40
C HIS A 396 10.18 37.41 16.88
N ARG A 397 10.97 37.28 15.80
CA ARG A 397 11.40 35.97 15.30
C ARG A 397 12.31 35.25 16.29
N ALA A 398 13.26 35.95 16.90
CA ALA A 398 14.15 35.38 17.91
C ALA A 398 13.38 34.86 19.14
N ILE A 399 12.41 35.65 19.64
CA ILE A 399 11.56 35.26 20.78
C ILE A 399 10.70 34.03 20.43
N ARG A 400 10.10 34.00 19.24
CA ARG A 400 9.29 32.85 18.80
C ARG A 400 10.14 31.59 18.60
N GLY A 401 11.34 31.74 18.03
CA GLY A 401 12.30 30.64 17.87
C GLY A 401 12.78 30.07 19.20
N ALA A 402 13.01 30.93 20.20
CA ALA A 402 13.36 30.49 21.56
C ALA A 402 12.22 29.71 22.25
N ALA A 403 10.96 30.05 21.97
CA ALA A 403 9.79 29.36 22.52
C ALA A 403 9.48 28.01 21.81
N GLN A 404 10.02 27.77 20.62
CA GLN A 404 9.80 26.55 19.83
C GLN A 404 10.95 25.54 19.93
N ALA A 405 12.10 25.92 20.52
CA ALA A 405 13.13 24.96 20.87
C ALA A 405 12.58 24.04 22.00
N PRO A 406 12.63 22.71 21.84
CA PRO A 406 12.18 21.80 22.90
C PRO A 406 12.98 22.10 24.16
N GLY A 407 12.29 22.47 25.23
CA GLY A 407 12.92 22.58 26.55
C GLY A 407 13.38 21.20 26.97
N ASP A 408 14.69 21.06 27.21
CA ASP A 408 15.20 20.10 28.18
C ASP A 408 14.56 20.44 29.52
N ASP A 409 13.38 19.86 29.80
CA ASP A 409 12.88 19.76 31.16
C ASP A 409 13.73 18.71 31.88
N ASP A 410 14.77 19.25 32.49
CA ASP A 410 15.66 18.68 33.50
C ASP A 410 14.85 17.87 34.53
N GLU A 411 14.87 16.54 34.35
CA GLU A 411 15.50 15.57 35.25
C GLU A 411 15.84 16.06 36.67
N THR A 412 14.87 16.61 37.41
CA THR A 412 14.93 16.71 38.87
C THR A 412 13.58 16.41 39.52
N ALA A 413 13.18 15.14 39.49
CA ALA A 413 12.20 14.61 40.44
C ALA A 413 12.51 13.14 40.80
N THR A 414 13.28 13.00 41.88
CA THR A 414 13.38 11.87 42.84
C THR A 414 13.64 10.45 42.35
#